data_AF-A0A811QEQ8-F1
#
_entry.id   AF-A0A811QEQ8-F1
#
_cell.length_a   1.000
_cell.length_b   1.000
_cell.length_c   1.000
_cell.angle_alpha   90.00
_cell.angle_beta   90.00
_cell.angle_gamma   90.00
#
_symmetry.space_group_name_H-M   'P 1'
#
loop_
_entity.id
_entity.type
_entity.pdbx_description
1 polymer ?
#
loop_
_entity_poly.entity_id
_entity_poly.type
_entity_poly.pdbx_seq_one_letter_code
_entity_poly.pdbx_strand_id
1 'polypeptide(L)'
;MDMPIALVSPLWPPGGERKAMVYFMSLRGVRKMFVDYYAVRSILCSYSVCLDERDVSMHAVFKAELAELLGPGFAGTALSLMFIDGQYLGGAEDVHFLHEAGELGRALEGCEAAPSWKLGYMEACAACGDVRFVP
;
A
#
# COMPACT_ATOMS: atom_id res chain seq x y z
N MET A 1 -8.14 11.96 25.61
CA MET A 1 -8.23 12.97 24.52
C MET A 1 -8.68 12.20 23.31
N ASP A 2 -9.95 11.84 23.33
CA ASP A 2 -10.60 11.04 22.31
C ASP A 2 -10.86 11.94 21.11
N MET A 3 -10.14 11.68 20.02
CA MET A 3 -10.49 12.22 18.71
C MET A 3 -11.83 11.60 18.32
N PRO A 4 -12.85 12.42 18.01
CA PRO A 4 -14.15 11.88 17.66
C PRO A 4 -13.97 11.05 16.39
N ILE A 5 -14.65 9.91 16.35
CA ILE A 5 -14.88 9.10 15.16
C ILE A 5 -15.63 10.01 14.18
N ALA A 6 -14.88 10.85 13.46
CA ALA A 6 -15.37 11.45 12.26
C ALA A 6 -15.73 10.26 11.37
N LEU A 7 -16.98 10.22 10.96
CA LEU A 7 -17.50 9.29 9.98
C LEU A 7 -16.69 9.48 8.70
N VAL A 8 -15.54 8.80 8.61
CA VAL A 8 -14.87 8.55 7.35
C VAL A 8 -15.90 7.69 6.63
N SER A 9 -16.69 8.30 5.74
CA SER A 9 -17.35 7.55 4.67
C SER A 9 -16.33 6.51 4.22
N PRO A 10 -16.64 5.21 4.13
CA PRO A 10 -15.65 4.21 3.77
C PRO A 10 -15.30 4.41 2.30
N LEU A 11 -14.49 5.44 2.05
CA LEU A 11 -13.81 5.66 0.82
C LEU A 11 -12.78 4.55 0.86
N TRP A 12 -13.14 3.43 0.26
CA TRP A 12 -12.20 2.39 -0.04
C TRP A 12 -11.39 2.86 -1.24
N PRO A 13 -10.07 2.65 -1.24
CA PRO A 13 -9.28 2.91 -2.42
C PRO A 13 -9.90 2.10 -3.58
N PRO A 14 -10.19 2.73 -4.74
CA PRO A 14 -10.71 2.05 -5.92
C PRO A 14 -9.90 0.80 -6.27
N GLY A 15 -10.59 -0.34 -6.37
CA GLY A 15 -9.95 -1.65 -6.61
C GLY A 15 -9.22 -2.23 -5.39
N GLY A 16 -9.50 -1.73 -4.18
CA GLY A 16 -9.00 -2.09 -2.85
C GLY A 16 -9.23 -3.52 -2.41
N GLU A 17 -10.30 -4.11 -2.93
CA GLU A 17 -10.80 -5.44 -2.56
C GLU A 17 -9.73 -6.50 -2.79
N ARG A 18 -9.47 -7.31 -1.77
CA ARG A 18 -8.54 -8.43 -1.78
C ARG A 18 -7.12 -8.04 -2.20
N LYS A 19 -6.68 -6.81 -1.96
CA LYS A 19 -5.33 -6.35 -2.28
C LYS A 19 -4.61 -5.77 -1.08
N ALA A 20 -3.29 -5.97 -1.08
CA ALA A 20 -2.38 -5.14 -0.31
C ALA A 20 -2.01 -3.91 -1.17
N MET A 21 -2.28 -2.71 -0.66
CA MET A 21 -2.04 -1.45 -1.35
C MET A 21 -1.08 -0.58 -0.55
N VAL A 22 -0.15 0.08 -1.24
CA VAL A 22 0.77 1.05 -0.63
C VAL A 22 0.77 2.33 -1.45
N TYR A 23 0.37 3.43 -0.82
CA TYR A 23 0.61 4.77 -1.36
C TYR A 23 1.97 5.27 -0.89
N PHE A 24 2.80 5.74 -1.82
CA PHE A 24 4.15 6.21 -1.53
C PHE A 24 4.55 7.38 -2.43
N MET A 25 5.67 8.02 -2.11
CA MET A 25 6.30 9.05 -2.94
C MET A 25 7.71 8.62 -3.31
N SER A 26 8.02 8.45 -4.59
CA SER A 26 9.36 8.06 -5.05
C SER A 26 10.37 9.21 -5.09
N LEU A 27 9.93 10.46 -4.88
CA LEU A 27 10.81 11.63 -4.91
C LEU A 27 11.91 11.53 -3.83
N ARG A 28 13.15 11.36 -4.32
CA ARG A 28 14.36 11.06 -3.54
C ARG A 28 14.80 12.16 -2.55
N GLY A 29 14.06 13.26 -2.44
CA GLY A 29 14.37 14.37 -1.54
C GLY A 29 14.18 14.02 -0.06
N VAL A 30 13.40 12.99 0.26
CA VAL A 30 13.12 12.59 1.64
C VAL A 30 13.59 11.15 1.85
N ARG A 31 14.85 10.97 2.27
CA ARG A 31 15.47 9.65 2.48
C ARG A 31 14.63 8.71 3.34
N LYS A 32 13.96 9.23 4.38
CA LYS A 32 13.09 8.43 5.24
C LYS A 32 11.94 7.79 4.45
N MET A 33 11.28 8.52 3.54
CA MET A 33 10.19 7.99 2.71
C MET A 33 10.64 6.83 1.85
N PHE A 34 11.81 6.99 1.23
CA PHE A 34 12.40 5.94 0.41
C PHE A 34 12.65 4.69 1.26
N VAL A 35 13.31 4.82 2.40
CA VAL A 35 13.62 3.69 3.28
C VAL A 35 12.36 3.00 3.81
N ASP A 36 11.39 3.77 4.31
CA ASP A 36 10.12 3.26 4.84
C ASP A 36 9.38 2.44 3.78
N TYR A 37 9.28 2.96 2.56
CA TYR A 37 8.62 2.28 1.44
C TYR A 37 9.28 0.93 1.11
N TYR A 38 10.61 0.90 0.95
CA TYR A 38 11.30 -0.34 0.60
C TYR A 38 11.23 -1.38 1.73
N ALA A 39 11.22 -0.93 2.99
CA ALA A 39 11.04 -1.82 4.13
C ALA A 39 9.64 -2.46 4.13
N VAL A 40 8.58 -1.65 4.00
CA VAL A 40 7.19 -2.14 3.86
C VAL A 40 7.06 -3.09 2.68
N ARG A 41 7.58 -2.70 1.51
CA ARG A 41 7.57 -3.53 0.30
C ARG A 41 8.25 -4.88 0.53
N SER A 42 9.41 -4.90 1.17
CA SER A 42 10.14 -6.14 1.47
C SER A 42 9.33 -7.06 2.40
N ILE A 43 8.68 -6.50 3.41
CA ILE A 43 7.80 -7.25 4.32
C ILE A 43 6.66 -7.88 3.53
N LEU A 44 5.94 -7.10 2.72
CA LEU A 44 4.76 -7.59 1.99
C LEU A 44 5.13 -8.64 0.92
N CYS A 45 6.25 -8.46 0.23
CA CYS A 45 6.75 -9.48 -0.68
C CYS A 45 7.07 -10.81 0.03
N SER A 46 7.46 -10.79 1.31
CA SER A 46 7.70 -12.03 2.07
C SER A 46 6.43 -12.86 2.32
N TYR A 47 5.25 -12.22 2.28
CA TYR A 47 3.95 -12.89 2.38
C TYR A 47 3.42 -13.38 1.03
N SER A 48 4.13 -13.15 -0.08
CA SER A 48 3.72 -13.57 -1.42
C SER A 48 2.32 -13.07 -1.83
N VAL A 49 1.96 -11.84 -1.41
CA VAL A 49 0.72 -11.16 -1.83
C VAL A 49 0.99 -10.23 -3.00
N CYS A 50 0.02 -10.06 -3.91
CA CYS A 50 0.14 -9.04 -4.95
C CYS A 50 0.03 -7.66 -4.29
N LEU A 51 1.04 -6.83 -4.54
CA LEU A 51 1.17 -5.48 -4.01
C LEU A 51 0.79 -4.48 -5.09
N ASP A 52 -0.20 -3.63 -4.81
CA ASP A 52 -0.57 -2.49 -5.64
C ASP A 52 0.16 -1.23 -5.12
N GLU A 53 1.20 -0.83 -5.86
CA GLU A 53 2.09 0.29 -5.54
C GLU A 53 1.58 1.59 -6.21
N ARG A 54 1.11 2.54 -5.40
CA ARG A 54 0.53 3.81 -5.88
C ARG A 54 1.45 4.99 -5.59
N ASP A 55 2.19 5.41 -6.61
CA ASP A 55 3.08 6.58 -6.48
C ASP A 55 2.32 7.90 -6.63
N VAL A 56 2.09 8.61 -5.53
CA VAL A 56 1.36 9.88 -5.52
C VAL A 56 2.21 11.07 -5.97
N SER A 57 3.53 10.89 -6.11
CA SER A 57 4.42 11.90 -6.67
C SER A 57 4.43 11.90 -8.20
N MET A 58 4.09 10.76 -8.81
CA MET A 58 4.05 10.59 -10.27
C MET A 58 2.62 10.57 -10.82
N HIS A 59 1.61 10.20 -10.02
CA HIS A 59 0.22 10.06 -10.48
C HIS A 59 -0.74 11.01 -9.76
N ALA A 60 -1.19 12.03 -10.49
CA ALA A 60 -2.16 13.00 -9.98
C ALA A 60 -3.49 12.36 -9.55
N VAL A 61 -3.90 11.27 -10.20
CA VAL A 61 -5.11 10.50 -9.82
C VAL A 61 -4.93 9.87 -8.43
N PHE A 62 -3.83 9.15 -8.19
CA PHE A 62 -3.55 8.56 -6.87
C PHE A 62 -3.37 9.63 -5.79
N LYS A 63 -2.79 10.79 -6.14
CA LYS A 63 -2.70 11.92 -5.23
C LYS A 63 -4.07 12.46 -4.83
N ALA A 64 -4.97 12.65 -5.79
CA ALA A 64 -6.33 13.12 -5.53
C ALA A 64 -7.13 12.09 -4.72
N GLU A 65 -7.07 10.82 -5.13
CA GLU A 65 -7.67 9.69 -4.41
C GLU A 65 -7.21 9.63 -2.95
N LEU A 66 -5.91 9.72 -2.69
CA LEU A 66 -5.39 9.73 -1.31
C LEU A 66 -5.85 10.94 -0.50
N ALA A 67 -5.98 12.11 -1.14
CA ALA A 67 -6.50 13.32 -0.49
C ALA A 67 -7.99 13.20 -0.15
N GLU A 68 -8.78 12.47 -0.95
CA GLU A 68 -10.17 12.14 -0.62
C GLU A 68 -10.24 11.15 0.54
N LEU A 69 -9.37 10.13 0.56
CA LEU A 69 -9.33 9.10 1.60
C LEU A 69 -8.99 9.66 2.99
N LEU A 70 -8.01 10.56 3.07
CA LEU A 70 -7.39 10.97 4.34
C LEU A 70 -7.49 12.48 4.61
N GLY A 71 -8.12 13.22 3.70
CA GLY A 71 -8.23 14.67 3.74
C GLY A 71 -7.01 15.40 3.13
N PRO A 72 -7.18 16.68 2.76
CA PRO A 72 -6.17 17.46 2.03
C PRO A 72 -4.89 17.75 2.83
N GLY A 73 -4.93 17.59 4.17
CA GLY A 73 -3.77 17.80 5.05
C GLY A 73 -2.81 16.61 5.14
N PHE A 74 -3.19 15.45 4.61
CA PHE A 74 -2.45 14.21 4.82
C PHE A 74 -1.26 14.00 3.86
N ALA A 75 -1.26 14.71 2.72
CA ALA A 75 -0.28 14.53 1.64
C ALA A 75 1.20 14.87 1.97
N GLY A 76 1.55 15.07 3.25
CA GLY A 76 2.91 15.40 3.67
C GLY A 76 3.39 14.85 5.01
N THR A 77 2.58 14.12 5.77
CA THR A 77 2.91 13.76 7.18
C THR A 77 3.23 12.28 7.41
N ALA A 78 2.70 11.34 6.63
CA ALA A 78 2.97 9.91 6.79
C ALA A 78 3.43 9.26 5.47
N LEU A 79 4.43 8.37 5.58
CA LEU A 79 5.43 8.15 4.52
C LEU A 79 5.35 6.82 3.76
N SER A 80 4.39 5.96 4.02
CA SER A 80 3.98 4.84 3.17
C SER A 80 2.68 4.35 3.77
N LEU A 81 1.57 4.61 3.11
CA LEU A 81 0.25 4.36 3.69
C LEU A 81 -0.28 3.06 3.15
N MET A 82 -0.56 2.16 4.08
CA MET A 82 -0.96 0.82 3.75
C MET A 82 -2.46 0.65 3.90
N PHE A 83 -3.04 -0.02 2.92
CA PHE A 83 -4.40 -0.52 2.96
C PHE A 83 -4.41 -2.03 2.67
N ILE A 84 -5.28 -2.77 3.35
CA ILE A 84 -5.51 -4.20 3.15
C ILE A 84 -7.00 -4.41 2.97
N ASP A 85 -7.39 -5.06 1.87
CA ASP A 85 -8.80 -5.34 1.57
C ASP A 85 -9.69 -4.08 1.69
N GLY A 86 -9.19 -2.97 1.15
CA GLY A 86 -9.83 -1.66 1.21
C GLY A 86 -9.77 -0.94 2.56
N GLN A 87 -9.29 -1.57 3.63
CA GLN A 87 -9.20 -0.97 4.97
C GLN A 87 -7.85 -0.32 5.22
N TYR A 88 -7.86 0.87 5.85
CA TYR A 88 -6.62 1.53 6.25
C TYR A 88 -5.94 0.75 7.38
N LEU A 89 -4.68 0.37 7.15
CA LEU A 89 -3.86 -0.35 8.12
C LEU A 89 -3.02 0.61 8.96
N GLY A 90 -2.41 1.62 8.32
CA GLY A 90 -1.47 2.50 8.98
C GLY A 90 -0.30 2.93 8.10
N GLY A 91 0.75 3.44 8.74
CA GLY A 91 2.04 3.76 8.15
C GLY A 91 3.05 2.62 8.24
N ALA A 92 4.30 2.87 7.85
CA ALA A 92 5.37 1.87 7.89
C ALA A 92 5.60 1.28 9.30
N GLU A 93 5.49 2.08 10.35
CA GLU A 93 5.66 1.63 11.74
C GLU A 93 4.58 0.61 12.14
N ASP A 94 3.33 0.85 11.75
CA ASP A 94 2.21 -0.08 12.01
C ASP A 94 2.42 -1.42 11.27
N VAL A 95 2.90 -1.37 10.02
CA VAL A 95 3.24 -2.57 9.24
C VAL A 95 4.34 -3.38 9.93
N HIS A 96 5.40 -2.71 10.38
CA HIS A 96 6.50 -3.35 11.09
C HIS A 96 6.00 -4.01 12.39
N PHE A 97 5.22 -3.28 13.19
CA PHE A 97 4.67 -3.79 14.42
C PHE A 97 3.82 -5.04 14.20
N LEU A 98 2.91 -5.02 13.23
CA LEU A 98 2.05 -6.15 12.90
C LEU A 98 2.84 -7.35 12.33
N HIS A 99 3.91 -7.07 11.57
CA HIS A 99 4.80 -8.12 11.05
C HIS A 99 5.53 -8.84 12.19
N GLU A 100 6.11 -8.08 13.12
CA GLU A 100 6.83 -8.62 14.28
C GLU A 100 5.89 -9.36 15.24
N ALA A 101 4.66 -8.89 15.40
CA ALA A 101 3.62 -9.56 16.18
C ALA A 101 3.05 -10.83 15.50
N GLY A 102 3.35 -11.05 14.22
CA GLY A 102 2.80 -12.15 13.42
C GLY A 102 1.33 -11.96 13.02
N GLU A 103 0.76 -10.78 13.24
CA GLU A 103 -0.64 -10.46 12.96
C GLU A 103 -0.86 -10.01 11.50
N LEU A 104 0.18 -9.47 10.86
CA LEU A 104 0.10 -9.02 9.47
C LEU A 104 -0.29 -10.15 8.50
N GLY A 105 0.19 -11.37 8.76
CA GLY A 105 -0.16 -12.53 7.94
C GLY A 105 -1.67 -12.82 7.94
N ARG A 106 -2.32 -12.67 9.10
CA ARG A 106 -3.77 -12.88 9.23
C ARG A 106 -4.56 -11.82 8.49
N ALA A 107 -4.12 -10.56 8.58
CA ALA A 107 -4.73 -9.48 7.82
C ALA A 107 -4.67 -9.74 6.30
N LEU A 108 -3.61 -10.41 5.83
CA LEU A 108 -3.37 -10.70 4.42
C LEU A 108 -4.04 -11.98 3.88
N GLU A 109 -4.71 -12.80 4.70
CA GLU A 109 -5.25 -14.12 4.28
C GLU A 109 -6.26 -14.04 3.12
N GLY A 110 -6.98 -12.93 2.98
CA GLY A 110 -7.95 -12.71 1.90
C GLY A 110 -7.36 -12.15 0.60
N CYS A 111 -6.09 -11.71 0.63
CA CYS A 111 -5.47 -11.00 -0.47
C CYS A 111 -5.11 -11.93 -1.65
N GLU A 112 -5.12 -11.35 -2.84
CA GLU A 112 -4.62 -11.99 -4.04
C GLU A 112 -3.14 -12.36 -3.87
N ALA A 113 -2.80 -13.60 -4.22
CA ALA A 113 -1.41 -14.04 -4.22
C ALA A 113 -0.61 -13.31 -5.31
N ALA A 114 0.65 -13.02 -5.01
CA ALA A 114 1.59 -12.58 -6.02
C ALA A 114 1.71 -13.65 -7.11
N PRO A 115 1.91 -13.25 -8.38
CA PRO A 115 2.17 -14.21 -9.42
C PRO A 115 3.38 -15.09 -9.07
N SER A 116 3.24 -16.39 -9.30
CA SER A 116 4.29 -17.37 -9.05
C SER A 116 5.11 -17.62 -10.32
N TRP A 117 6.41 -17.83 -10.16
CA TRP A 117 7.25 -18.30 -11.26
C TRP A 117 6.88 -19.74 -11.60
N LYS A 118 6.16 -19.94 -12.70
CA LYS A 118 5.88 -21.29 -13.23
C LYS A 118 6.66 -21.47 -14.53
N LEU A 119 7.42 -22.55 -14.60
CA LEU A 119 7.98 -23.07 -15.85
C LEU A 119 8.82 -22.06 -16.68
N GLY A 120 9.58 -21.17 -16.03
CA GLY A 120 10.50 -20.27 -16.74
C GLY A 120 9.89 -18.96 -17.23
N TYR A 121 8.61 -18.68 -16.92
CA TYR A 121 7.97 -17.38 -17.15
C TYR A 121 7.29 -16.88 -15.87
N MET A 122 7.31 -15.57 -15.66
CA MET A 122 6.43 -14.94 -14.66
C MET A 122 5.02 -14.91 -15.24
N GLU A 123 4.05 -15.48 -14.51
CA GLU A 123 2.67 -15.04 -14.69
C GLU A 123 2.64 -13.53 -14.37
N ALA A 124 2.06 -12.68 -15.22
CA ALA A 124 1.91 -11.27 -14.89
C ALA A 124 0.91 -11.14 -13.72
N CYS A 125 1.10 -10.24 -12.75
CA CYS A 125 0.05 -10.05 -11.73
C CYS A 125 -1.23 -9.60 -12.44
N ALA A 126 -2.34 -10.27 -12.20
CA ALA A 126 -3.62 -9.94 -12.84
C ALA A 126 -4.06 -8.49 -12.54
N ALA A 127 -3.61 -7.91 -11.42
CA ALA A 127 -3.92 -6.56 -11.01
C ALA A 127 -3.03 -5.48 -11.64
N CYS A 128 -1.70 -5.69 -11.75
CA CYS A 128 -0.77 -4.67 -12.25
C CYS A 128 -0.05 -5.04 -13.55
N GLY A 129 -0.34 -6.20 -14.15
CA GLY A 129 0.23 -6.66 -15.42
C GLY A 129 1.75 -6.78 -15.45
N ASP A 130 2.41 -6.71 -14.28
CA ASP A 130 3.86 -6.51 -14.14
C ASP A 130 4.40 -5.25 -14.87
N VAL A 131 3.49 -4.32 -15.24
CA VAL A 131 3.84 -3.02 -15.82
C VAL A 131 4.05 -2.02 -14.70
N ARG A 132 5.32 -1.82 -14.35
CA ARG A 132 5.76 -0.63 -13.61
C ARG A 132 5.96 0.47 -14.63
N PHE A 133 5.13 1.52 -14.58
CA PHE A 133 5.14 2.73 -15.41
C PHE A 133 6.26 2.77 -16.46
N VAL A 134 5.89 2.50 -17.71
CA VAL A 134 6.75 2.74 -18.87
C VAL A 134 6.53 4.21 -19.31
N PRO A 135 7.60 5.01 -19.51
CA PRO A 135 7.49 6.41 -19.92
C PRO A 135 6.68 6.64 -21.20
#